data_AF-A0A3C1LBN5-F1
#
_entry.id   AF-A0A3C1LBN5-F1
#
_cell.length_a   1.000
_cell.length_b   1.000
_cell.length_c   1.000
_cell.angle_alpha   90.00
_cell.angle_beta   90.00
_cell.angle_gamma   90.00
#
_symmetry.space_group_name_H-M   'P 1'
#
loop_
_entity.id
_entity.type
_entity.pdbx_description
1 polymer ?
#
loop_
_entity_poly.entity_id
_entity_poly.type
_entity_poly.pdbx_seq_one_letter_code
_entity_poly.pdbx_strand_id
1 'polypeptide(L)'
;MQPGNRLFIYLLGLLCTAQACTPIKLNVPDKFSANATQMHVKGLNGWMIKQQISFGKYQSSIVKRGWNTTTSRTDRNTQVTVEDRLLRLYGVNRQNLTSNQKDKFQYTLENGNKAIEIFAIEKKISEQTVANYNLPILGSSSTVKNYQYTFSAVLLPLKGGKEAPWQMILTNVFDAKKDTARRIFDLPYVEENGFATNGTDSVTIYPVRVKEMTLKNGKQGKLPVQMLSGYELRMDGGVVAIIDNLDRNIWIYNDIDEDTQLLLAAMASALMLRRVHDEVE
;
A
#
# COMPACT_ATOMS: atom_id res chain seq x y z
N MET A 1 56.58 -34.67 3.86
CA MET A 1 55.45 -34.35 2.97
C MET A 1 54.34 -33.75 3.82
N GLN A 2 54.14 -32.44 3.73
CA GLN A 2 53.19 -31.68 4.58
C GLN A 2 51.75 -31.76 4.04
N PRO A 3 50.73 -32.00 4.88
CA PRO A 3 49.33 -31.86 4.52
C PRO A 3 48.81 -30.49 4.99
N GLY A 4 49.27 -29.41 4.34
CA GLY A 4 48.69 -28.08 4.50
C GLY A 4 48.25 -27.59 3.13
N ASN A 5 46.92 -27.53 2.89
CA ASN A 5 46.27 -26.59 1.94
C ASN A 5 44.84 -26.97 1.52
N ARG A 6 44.25 -28.08 1.98
CA ARG A 6 42.91 -28.45 1.50
C ARG A 6 41.75 -27.84 2.27
N LEU A 7 41.98 -27.30 3.48
CA LEU A 7 40.91 -26.73 4.30
C LEU A 7 40.64 -25.23 4.02
N PHE A 8 41.58 -24.51 3.42
CA PHE A 8 41.44 -23.06 3.19
C PHE A 8 40.66 -22.72 1.91
N ILE A 9 40.51 -23.68 0.99
CA ILE A 9 39.83 -23.44 -0.31
C ILE A 9 38.31 -23.58 -0.19
N TYR A 10 37.80 -24.34 0.79
CA TYR A 10 36.35 -24.48 0.99
C TYR A 10 35.70 -23.34 1.79
N LEU A 11 36.48 -22.58 2.57
CA LEU A 11 35.96 -21.45 3.34
C LEU A 11 35.88 -20.14 2.54
N LEU A 12 36.51 -20.07 1.36
CA LEU A 12 36.50 -18.89 0.48
C LEU A 12 35.46 -18.97 -0.66
N GLY A 13 34.77 -20.10 -0.79
CA GLY A 13 33.75 -20.34 -1.83
C GLY A 13 32.30 -20.11 -1.38
N LEU A 14 32.07 -19.67 -0.14
CA LEU A 14 30.74 -19.45 0.44
C LEU A 14 30.45 -17.96 0.72
N LEU A 15 31.09 -17.06 -0.03
CA LEU A 15 30.82 -15.62 -0.01
C LEU A 15 30.38 -15.21 -1.43
N CYS A 16 29.28 -14.46 -1.51
CA CYS A 16 28.75 -13.80 -2.73
C CYS A 16 27.71 -14.55 -3.58
N THR A 17 26.63 -15.06 -2.97
CA THR A 17 25.32 -15.06 -3.67
C THR A 17 24.22 -14.46 -2.81
N ALA A 18 24.48 -13.28 -2.23
CA ALA A 18 23.39 -12.36 -1.93
C ALA A 18 22.90 -11.79 -3.27
N GLN A 19 22.09 -12.58 -4.01
CA GLN A 19 21.36 -12.03 -5.14
C GLN A 19 20.35 -11.03 -4.59
N ALA A 20 20.74 -9.76 -4.61
CA ALA A 20 19.82 -8.66 -4.41
C ALA A 20 18.66 -8.81 -5.40
N CYS A 21 17.45 -8.98 -4.89
CA CYS A 21 16.23 -8.92 -5.70
C CYS A 21 16.18 -7.57 -6.41
N THR A 22 16.30 -7.55 -7.74
CA THR A 22 16.06 -6.35 -8.54
C THR A 22 14.57 -6.00 -8.49
N PRO A 23 14.21 -4.73 -8.32
CA PRO A 23 12.83 -4.32 -8.07
C PRO A 23 11.98 -4.33 -9.36
N ILE A 24 10.69 -4.58 -9.18
CA ILE A 24 9.68 -4.65 -10.24
C ILE A 24 9.26 -3.22 -10.58
N LYS A 25 9.23 -2.85 -11.86
CA LYS A 25 8.91 -1.48 -12.31
C LYS A 25 7.47 -1.33 -12.77
N LEU A 26 6.81 -0.23 -12.39
CA LEU A 26 5.54 0.20 -12.98
C LEU A 26 5.77 0.71 -14.42
N ASN A 27 4.89 0.32 -15.35
CA ASN A 27 4.93 0.84 -16.72
C ASN A 27 4.24 2.21 -16.78
N VAL A 28 5.02 3.29 -16.86
CA VAL A 28 4.54 4.67 -16.99
C VAL A 28 4.49 5.04 -18.49
N PRO A 29 3.38 5.61 -19.01
CA PRO A 29 3.31 5.98 -20.43
C PRO A 29 4.42 6.95 -20.86
N ASP A 30 5.10 6.66 -21.98
CA ASP A 30 6.24 7.43 -22.47
C ASP A 30 5.93 8.94 -22.58
N LYS A 31 4.74 9.28 -23.09
CA LYS A 31 4.27 10.67 -23.25
C LYS A 31 4.18 11.43 -21.92
N PHE A 32 3.81 10.73 -20.84
CA PHE A 32 3.77 11.33 -19.51
C PHE A 32 5.18 11.45 -18.93
N SER A 33 5.97 10.37 -19.03
CA SER A 33 7.35 10.36 -18.51
C SER A 33 8.25 11.44 -19.13
N ALA A 34 8.02 11.80 -20.40
CA ALA A 34 8.77 12.85 -21.09
C ALA A 34 8.53 14.26 -20.52
N ASN A 35 7.38 14.48 -19.88
CA ASN A 35 6.94 15.78 -19.36
C ASN A 35 6.80 15.79 -17.83
N ALA A 36 7.30 14.75 -17.16
CA ALA A 36 7.20 14.59 -15.72
C ALA A 36 8.59 14.33 -15.12
N THR A 37 8.79 14.77 -13.88
CA THR A 37 10.02 14.50 -13.14
C THR A 37 9.82 13.26 -12.27
N GLN A 38 10.64 12.23 -12.50
CA GLN A 38 10.73 11.07 -11.62
C GLN A 38 11.54 11.39 -10.37
N MET A 39 10.99 11.08 -9.20
CA MET A 39 11.65 11.27 -7.92
C MET A 39 11.54 9.99 -7.09
N HIS A 40 12.69 9.39 -6.78
CA HIS A 40 12.73 8.21 -5.91
C HIS A 40 12.56 8.61 -4.45
N VAL A 41 11.69 7.92 -3.72
CA VAL A 41 11.36 8.20 -2.33
C VAL A 41 12.30 7.45 -1.40
N LYS A 42 13.05 8.21 -0.61
CA LYS A 42 13.93 7.71 0.44
C LYS A 42 13.22 7.74 1.79
N GLY A 43 13.66 6.90 2.72
CA GLY A 43 13.16 6.92 4.10
C GLY A 43 11.85 6.16 4.35
N LEU A 44 11.36 5.40 3.36
CA LEU A 44 10.26 4.46 3.54
C LEU A 44 10.71 3.15 4.23
N ASN A 45 12.00 2.84 4.22
CA ASN A 45 12.56 1.59 4.75
C ASN A 45 13.11 1.75 6.16
N GLY A 46 12.94 0.71 6.98
CA GLY A 46 13.62 0.55 8.27
C GLY A 46 12.69 0.62 9.49
N TRP A 47 13.31 0.63 10.67
CA TRP A 47 12.59 0.80 11.93
C TRP A 47 11.94 2.20 11.93
N MET A 48 10.63 2.27 12.12
CA MET A 48 9.82 3.50 12.02
C MET A 48 10.10 4.56 13.10
N ILE A 49 11.22 4.44 13.82
CA ILE A 49 11.67 5.41 14.81
C ILE A 49 12.28 6.59 14.05
N LYS A 50 11.71 7.79 14.25
CA LYS A 50 12.15 9.03 13.59
C LYS A 50 12.14 8.94 12.06
N GLN A 51 11.16 8.24 11.50
CA GLN A 51 10.99 8.14 10.06
C GLN A 51 10.89 9.54 9.44
N GLN A 52 11.70 9.78 8.42
CA GLN A 52 11.68 10.99 7.59
C GLN A 52 11.79 10.54 6.14
N ILE A 53 11.03 11.17 5.25
CA ILE A 53 11.05 10.88 3.82
C ILE A 53 11.61 12.07 3.05
N SER A 54 12.24 11.79 1.92
CA SER A 54 12.71 12.82 1.00
C SER A 54 12.70 12.32 -0.44
N PHE A 55 12.40 13.22 -1.37
CA PHE A 55 12.34 12.95 -2.80
C PHE A 55 12.41 14.26 -3.57
N GLY A 56 13.28 14.33 -4.59
CA GLY A 56 13.51 15.58 -5.34
C GLY A 56 13.89 16.75 -4.41
N LYS A 57 13.15 17.85 -4.52
CA LYS A 57 13.28 19.04 -3.65
C LYS A 57 12.47 18.96 -2.35
N TYR A 58 11.72 17.88 -2.13
CA TYR A 58 10.80 17.73 -1.02
C TYR A 58 11.43 16.96 0.14
N GLN A 59 11.20 17.46 1.35
CA GLN A 59 11.67 16.83 2.57
C GLN A 59 10.56 16.86 3.63
N SER A 60 10.43 15.78 4.39
CA SER A 60 9.51 15.74 5.51
C SER A 60 10.17 16.06 6.84
N SER A 61 9.39 16.62 7.76
CA SER A 61 9.67 16.52 9.19
C SER A 61 9.58 15.06 9.67
N ILE A 62 9.91 14.82 10.93
CA ILE A 62 9.77 13.48 11.52
C ILE A 62 8.30 13.09 11.51
N VAL A 63 7.99 11.94 10.92
CA VAL A 63 6.65 11.36 10.90
C VAL A 63 6.28 10.92 12.31
N LYS A 64 5.35 11.65 12.93
CA LYS A 64 4.78 11.32 14.23
C LYS A 64 3.64 10.34 14.02
N ARG A 65 3.85 9.09 14.42
CA ARG A 65 2.81 8.04 14.36
C ARG A 65 2.12 7.88 15.71
N GLY A 66 0.82 7.64 15.67
CA GLY A 66 0.06 7.21 16.83
C GLY A 66 0.24 5.72 17.11
N TRP A 67 -0.50 5.22 18.08
CA TRP A 67 -0.60 3.79 18.34
C TRP A 67 -1.36 3.11 17.20
N ASN A 68 -0.69 2.20 16.50
CA ASN A 68 -1.36 1.23 15.63
C ASN A 68 -2.11 0.25 16.54
N THR A 69 -3.43 0.26 16.46
CA THR A 69 -4.30 -0.54 17.34
C THR A 69 -5.08 -1.53 16.51
N THR A 70 -4.93 -2.81 16.83
CA THR A 70 -5.71 -3.90 16.23
C THR A 70 -6.55 -4.55 17.31
N THR A 71 -7.86 -4.57 17.12
CA THR A 71 -8.79 -5.30 18.00
C THR A 71 -9.50 -6.38 17.20
N SER A 72 -9.41 -7.61 17.67
CA SER A 72 -10.06 -8.76 17.06
C SER A 72 -11.15 -9.30 17.98
N ARG A 73 -12.32 -9.58 17.42
CA ARG A 73 -13.45 -10.16 18.13
C ARG A 73 -13.90 -11.40 17.37
N THR A 74 -13.96 -12.52 18.08
CA THR A 74 -14.67 -13.71 17.58
C THR A 74 -16.16 -13.44 17.66
N ASP A 75 -16.84 -13.48 16.53
CA ASP A 75 -18.29 -13.31 16.51
C ASP A 75 -18.94 -14.58 17.05
N ARG A 76 -19.87 -14.41 18.00
CA ARG A 76 -20.69 -15.52 18.48
C ARG A 76 -21.55 -15.97 17.31
N ASN A 77 -21.23 -17.11 16.73
CA ASN A 77 -22.04 -17.72 15.68
C ASN A 77 -23.35 -18.20 16.32
N THR A 78 -24.38 -17.35 16.32
CA THR A 78 -25.70 -17.63 16.92
C THR A 78 -26.49 -18.66 16.11
N GLN A 79 -26.05 -18.99 14.89
CA GLN A 79 -26.65 -19.97 14.01
C GLN A 79 -25.64 -21.07 13.68
N VAL A 80 -25.63 -22.13 14.48
CA VAL A 80 -24.84 -23.33 14.20
C VAL A 80 -25.60 -24.19 13.19
N THR A 81 -25.09 -24.29 11.95
CA THR A 81 -25.72 -25.11 10.91
C THR A 81 -25.43 -26.61 11.10
N VAL A 82 -26.14 -27.47 10.37
CA VAL A 82 -25.90 -28.93 10.41
C VAL A 82 -24.51 -29.24 9.88
N GLU A 83 -24.06 -28.54 8.84
CA GLU A 83 -22.70 -28.66 8.29
C GLU A 83 -21.66 -28.28 9.34
N ASP A 84 -21.86 -27.20 10.10
CA ASP A 84 -20.95 -26.80 11.18
C ASP A 84 -20.87 -27.88 12.28
N ARG A 85 -21.96 -28.59 12.57
CA ARG A 85 -21.95 -29.71 13.53
C ARG A 85 -21.18 -30.90 12.99
N LEU A 86 -21.36 -31.25 11.71
CA LEU A 86 -20.63 -32.35 11.06
C LEU A 86 -19.14 -32.06 11.00
N LEU A 87 -18.75 -30.84 10.58
CA LEU A 87 -17.35 -30.42 10.52
C LEU A 87 -16.64 -30.56 11.88
N ARG A 88 -17.33 -30.24 12.98
CA ARG A 88 -16.80 -30.41 14.34
C ARG A 88 -16.51 -31.87 14.69
N LEU A 89 -17.31 -32.82 14.20
CA LEU A 89 -17.04 -34.26 14.41
C LEU A 89 -15.73 -34.68 13.74
N TYR A 90 -15.38 -34.03 12.62
CA TYR A 90 -14.09 -34.22 11.93
C TYR A 90 -12.97 -33.30 12.47
N GLY A 91 -13.17 -32.68 13.63
CA GLY A 91 -12.16 -31.81 14.26
C GLY A 91 -11.98 -30.47 13.54
N VAL A 92 -12.93 -30.05 12.71
CA VAL A 92 -12.89 -28.76 12.01
C VAL A 92 -13.80 -27.76 12.73
N ASN A 93 -13.19 -26.72 13.30
CA ASN A 93 -13.89 -25.65 13.98
C ASN A 93 -13.91 -24.39 13.13
N ARG A 94 -15.10 -23.97 12.70
CA ARG A 94 -15.30 -22.74 11.93
C ARG A 94 -15.75 -21.60 12.83
N GLN A 95 -15.08 -20.45 12.74
CA GLN A 95 -15.38 -19.26 13.51
C GLN A 95 -15.34 -18.02 12.62
N ASN A 96 -16.15 -17.01 12.92
CA ASN A 96 -16.06 -15.71 12.28
C ASN A 96 -15.22 -14.79 13.16
N LEU A 97 -14.26 -14.10 12.55
CA LEU A 97 -13.36 -13.18 13.21
C LEU A 97 -13.55 -11.81 12.56
N THR A 98 -13.92 -10.81 13.37
CA THR A 98 -13.93 -9.41 12.96
C THR A 98 -12.69 -8.74 13.53
N SER A 99 -11.82 -8.23 12.66
CA SER A 99 -10.63 -7.45 13.02
C SER A 99 -10.83 -5.98 12.66
N ASN A 100 -10.47 -5.09 13.57
CA ASN A 100 -10.50 -3.65 13.39
C ASN A 100 -9.12 -3.07 13.69
N GLN A 101 -8.50 -2.51 12.67
CA GLN A 101 -7.17 -1.93 12.76
C GLN A 101 -7.25 -0.43 12.46
N LYS A 102 -6.55 0.37 13.27
CA LYS A 102 -6.49 1.83 13.13
C LYS A 102 -5.06 2.30 13.27
N ASP A 103 -4.64 3.19 12.37
CA ASP A 103 -3.38 3.92 12.49
C ASP A 103 -3.62 5.42 12.25
N LYS A 104 -2.73 6.25 12.78
CA LYS A 104 -2.74 7.70 12.55
C LYS A 104 -1.32 8.22 12.45
N PHE A 105 -1.09 9.21 11.61
CA PHE A 105 0.21 9.85 11.50
C PHE A 105 0.08 11.31 11.09
N GLN A 106 1.10 12.09 11.46
CA GLN A 106 1.21 13.48 11.05
C GLN A 106 2.67 13.86 10.79
N TYR A 107 2.86 14.80 9.88
CA TYR A 107 4.16 15.35 9.52
C TYR A 107 3.99 16.60 8.69
N THR A 108 5.09 17.29 8.45
CA THR A 108 5.18 18.44 7.56
C THR A 108 5.96 18.03 6.32
N LEU A 109 5.53 18.42 5.13
CA LEU A 109 6.32 18.31 3.90
C LEU A 109 6.67 19.72 3.43
N GLU A 110 7.93 19.95 3.10
CA GLU A 110 8.43 21.26 2.64
C GLU A 110 9.25 21.14 1.36
N ASN A 111 9.33 22.24 0.60
CA ASN A 111 10.19 22.39 -0.58
C ASN A 111 11.26 23.49 -0.38
N GLY A 112 11.57 23.83 0.87
CA GLY A 112 12.49 24.90 1.28
C GLY A 112 11.81 26.26 1.49
N ASN A 113 10.85 26.64 0.64
CA ASN A 113 10.15 27.93 0.75
C ASN A 113 8.75 27.80 1.35
N LYS A 114 8.06 26.72 1.02
CA LYS A 114 6.67 26.44 1.37
C LYS A 114 6.56 25.10 2.08
N ALA A 115 5.51 24.95 2.88
CA ALA A 115 5.30 23.76 3.68
C ALA A 115 3.80 23.44 3.80
N ILE A 116 3.48 22.15 3.83
CA ILE A 116 2.15 21.61 4.07
C ILE A 116 2.24 20.72 5.31
N GLU A 117 1.36 20.93 6.29
CA GLU A 117 1.15 19.99 7.39
C GLU A 117 0.12 18.94 6.98
N ILE A 118 0.43 17.67 7.18
CA ILE A 118 -0.40 16.53 6.83
C ILE A 118 -0.83 15.84 8.12
N PHE A 119 -2.15 15.62 8.26
CA PHE A 119 -2.74 14.76 9.28
C PHE A 119 -3.49 13.63 8.61
N ALA A 120 -3.17 12.39 8.94
CA ALA A 120 -3.73 11.23 8.27
C ALA A 120 -4.20 10.15 9.25
N ILE A 121 -5.27 9.44 8.88
CA ILE A 121 -5.86 8.34 9.62
C ILE A 121 -6.16 7.20 8.65
N GLU A 122 -5.84 5.99 9.07
CA GLU A 122 -6.20 4.74 8.39
C GLU A 122 -7.10 3.89 9.27
N LYS A 123 -8.05 3.22 8.64
CA LYS A 123 -8.92 2.25 9.28
C LYS A 123 -9.17 1.07 8.35
N LYS A 124 -8.97 -0.15 8.87
CA LYS A 124 -9.32 -1.42 8.22
C LYS A 124 -10.27 -2.18 9.10
N ILE A 125 -11.37 -2.63 8.53
CA ILE A 125 -12.28 -3.61 9.13
C ILE A 125 -12.27 -4.82 8.21
N SER A 126 -11.98 -5.99 8.76
CA SER A 126 -11.94 -7.25 8.04
C SER A 126 -12.79 -8.28 8.77
N GLU A 127 -13.70 -8.94 8.06
CA GLU A 127 -14.45 -10.07 8.56
C GLU A 127 -13.97 -11.32 7.84
N GLN A 128 -13.49 -12.30 8.59
CA GLN A 128 -12.96 -13.55 8.06
C GLN A 128 -13.66 -14.74 8.67
N THR A 129 -13.77 -15.82 7.92
CA THR A 129 -14.10 -17.14 8.44
C THR A 129 -12.82 -17.94 8.57
N VAL A 130 -12.49 -18.32 9.80
CA VAL A 130 -11.33 -19.15 10.13
C VAL A 130 -11.80 -20.58 10.38
N ALA A 131 -11.23 -21.52 9.65
CA ALA A 131 -11.36 -22.95 9.87
C ALA A 131 -10.09 -23.47 10.54
N ASN A 132 -10.23 -23.92 11.78
CA ASN A 132 -9.14 -24.55 12.53
C ASN A 132 -9.29 -26.07 12.42
N TYR A 133 -8.23 -26.75 11.99
CA TYR A 133 -8.20 -28.20 11.83
C TYR A 133 -7.46 -28.83 13.02
N ASN A 134 -8.05 -29.82 13.68
CA ASN A 134 -7.45 -30.48 14.84
C ASN A 134 -6.42 -31.58 14.44
N LEU A 135 -5.73 -31.40 13.31
CA LEU A 135 -4.75 -32.35 12.78
C LEU A 135 -3.35 -31.70 12.81
N PRO A 136 -2.31 -32.35 13.36
CA PRO A 136 -0.99 -31.73 13.56
C PRO A 136 -0.30 -31.18 12.30
N ILE A 137 -0.69 -31.66 11.11
CA ILE A 137 -0.11 -31.29 9.81
C ILE A 137 -0.93 -30.20 9.09
N LEU A 138 -2.19 -30.01 9.45
CA LEU A 138 -3.09 -29.02 8.84
C LEU A 138 -3.32 -27.91 9.86
N GLY A 139 -2.80 -26.71 9.56
CA GLY A 139 -2.91 -25.53 10.44
C GLY A 139 -4.31 -24.93 10.48
N SER A 140 -4.42 -23.63 10.24
CA SER A 140 -5.71 -22.94 10.06
C SER A 140 -5.82 -22.41 8.64
N SER A 141 -7.04 -22.33 8.13
CA SER A 141 -7.34 -21.66 6.86
C SER A 141 -8.30 -20.51 7.14
N SER A 142 -8.08 -19.36 6.52
CA SER A 142 -8.99 -18.22 6.60
C SER A 142 -9.61 -17.92 5.22
N THR A 143 -10.80 -17.34 5.22
CA THR A 143 -11.45 -16.83 4.02
C THR A 143 -12.10 -15.50 4.36
N VAL A 144 -11.73 -14.44 3.64
CA VAL A 144 -12.28 -13.09 3.83
C VAL A 144 -13.73 -13.05 3.32
N LYS A 145 -14.64 -12.56 4.16
CA LYS A 145 -16.05 -12.32 3.80
C LYS A 145 -16.29 -10.89 3.37
N ASN A 146 -15.83 -9.96 4.20
CA ASN A 146 -15.97 -8.54 3.99
C ASN A 146 -14.65 -7.86 4.34
N TYR A 147 -14.30 -6.84 3.57
CA TYR A 147 -13.15 -5.99 3.85
C TYR A 147 -13.52 -4.56 3.54
N GLN A 148 -13.22 -3.66 4.47
CA GLN A 148 -13.42 -2.23 4.31
C GLN A 148 -12.17 -1.52 4.79
N TYR A 149 -11.55 -0.79 3.88
CA TYR A 149 -10.43 0.06 4.15
C TYR A 149 -10.78 1.51 3.84
N THR A 150 -10.38 2.40 4.73
CA THR A 150 -10.54 3.85 4.57
C THR A 150 -9.27 4.54 5.00
N PHE A 151 -8.78 5.40 4.12
CA PHE A 151 -7.74 6.36 4.41
C PHE A 151 -8.32 7.76 4.30
N SER A 152 -7.98 8.62 5.25
CA SER A 152 -8.38 10.02 5.22
C SER A 152 -7.20 10.88 5.62
N ALA A 153 -6.97 11.97 4.89
CA ALA A 153 -5.94 12.93 5.22
C ALA A 153 -6.44 14.36 5.07
N VAL A 154 -5.92 15.26 5.90
CA VAL A 154 -6.09 16.71 5.78
C VAL A 154 -4.72 17.31 5.52
N LEU A 155 -4.61 18.11 4.48
CA LEU A 155 -3.40 18.80 4.05
C LEU A 155 -3.61 20.30 4.26
N LEU A 156 -2.77 20.90 5.11
CA LEU A 156 -2.85 22.30 5.54
C LEU A 156 -1.64 23.08 5.02
N PRO A 157 -1.79 23.92 3.98
CA PRO A 157 -0.74 24.85 3.57
C PRO A 157 -0.39 25.82 4.70
N LEU A 158 0.87 25.88 5.11
CA LEU A 158 1.32 26.65 6.29
C LEU A 158 1.68 28.11 5.99
N LYS A 159 1.90 28.47 4.72
CA LYS A 159 2.18 29.84 4.29
C LYS A 159 1.11 30.28 3.30
N GLY A 160 0.53 31.46 3.51
CA GLY A 160 -0.44 32.07 2.58
C GLY A 160 -1.77 32.47 3.21
N GLY A 161 -2.12 31.94 4.40
CA GLY A 161 -3.25 32.39 5.25
C GLY A 161 -4.67 32.33 4.63
N LYS A 162 -4.79 32.05 3.33
CA LYS A 162 -6.04 32.08 2.56
C LYS A 162 -6.33 30.78 1.81
N GLU A 163 -5.40 29.83 1.81
CA GLU A 163 -5.62 28.55 1.12
C GLU A 163 -6.47 27.63 2.00
N ALA A 164 -7.57 27.15 1.42
CA ALA A 164 -8.46 26.21 2.09
C ALA A 164 -7.74 24.86 2.28
N PRO A 165 -8.01 24.17 3.41
CA PRO A 165 -7.43 22.87 3.67
C PRO A 165 -7.93 21.86 2.64
N TRP A 166 -7.02 21.01 2.15
CA TRP A 166 -7.39 19.91 1.26
C TRP A 166 -7.76 18.68 2.09
N GLN A 167 -8.92 18.11 1.80
CA GLN A 167 -9.39 16.86 2.39
C GLN A 167 -9.22 15.76 1.36
N MET A 168 -8.58 14.67 1.75
CA MET A 168 -8.31 13.52 0.90
C MET A 168 -8.92 12.27 1.51
N ILE A 169 -9.63 11.49 0.69
CA ILE A 169 -10.28 10.24 1.09
C ILE A 169 -9.92 9.18 0.05
N LEU A 170 -9.61 7.98 0.52
CA LEU A 170 -9.47 6.79 -0.30
C LEU A 170 -10.19 5.63 0.40
N THR A 171 -11.09 4.97 -0.30
CA THR A 171 -11.82 3.81 0.19
C THR A 171 -11.54 2.60 -0.69
N ASN A 172 -11.50 1.43 -0.07
CA ASN A 172 -11.36 0.15 -0.74
C ASN A 172 -12.27 -0.85 -0.03
N VAL A 173 -13.31 -1.31 -0.72
CA VAL A 173 -14.38 -2.13 -0.16
C VAL A 173 -14.51 -3.42 -0.97
N PHE A 174 -14.47 -4.54 -0.27
CA PHE A 174 -14.73 -5.88 -0.81
C PHE A 174 -15.89 -6.52 -0.04
N ASP A 175 -16.81 -7.12 -0.80
CA ASP A 175 -17.94 -7.89 -0.28
C ASP A 175 -18.02 -9.19 -1.09
N ALA A 176 -17.80 -10.32 -0.43
CA ALA A 176 -17.81 -11.63 -1.08
C ALA A 176 -19.16 -11.97 -1.75
N LYS A 177 -20.28 -11.34 -1.34
CA LYS A 177 -21.59 -11.55 -1.97
C LYS A 177 -21.73 -10.82 -3.30
N LYS A 178 -20.99 -9.73 -3.48
CA LYS A 178 -20.92 -8.97 -4.73
C LYS A 178 -19.78 -9.43 -5.62
N ASP A 179 -18.98 -10.38 -5.15
CA ASP A 179 -17.84 -10.86 -5.90
C ASP A 179 -18.29 -11.59 -7.17
N THR A 180 -17.65 -11.24 -8.28
CA THR A 180 -17.91 -11.81 -9.60
C THR A 180 -16.80 -12.76 -10.03
N ALA A 181 -15.74 -12.92 -9.23
CA ALA A 181 -14.68 -13.89 -9.48
C ALA A 181 -15.23 -15.32 -9.49
N ARG A 182 -15.01 -16.06 -10.58
CA ARG A 182 -15.48 -17.45 -10.74
C ARG A 182 -14.35 -18.46 -10.88
N ARG A 183 -13.12 -17.99 -11.18
CA ARG A 183 -11.93 -18.82 -11.41
C ARG A 183 -10.89 -18.61 -10.31
N ILE A 184 -9.99 -19.58 -10.18
CA ILE A 184 -8.92 -19.63 -9.15
C ILE A 184 -7.92 -18.45 -9.25
N PHE A 185 -7.91 -17.72 -10.37
CA PHE A 185 -7.07 -16.55 -10.61
C PHE A 185 -7.86 -15.28 -10.94
N ASP A 186 -9.19 -15.33 -10.84
CA ASP A 186 -9.98 -14.11 -10.96
C ASP A 186 -9.77 -13.26 -9.70
N LEU A 187 -9.64 -11.96 -9.88
CA LEU A 187 -9.54 -11.05 -8.76
C LEU A 187 -10.92 -10.78 -8.19
N PRO A 188 -11.02 -10.67 -6.85
CA PRO A 188 -12.26 -10.24 -6.24
C PRO A 188 -12.66 -8.86 -6.76
N TYR A 189 -13.95 -8.64 -6.95
CA TYR A 189 -14.47 -7.30 -7.23
C TYR A 189 -14.27 -6.41 -6.02
N VAL A 190 -13.52 -5.33 -6.20
CA VAL A 190 -13.19 -4.35 -5.16
C VAL A 190 -13.65 -2.97 -5.64
N GLU A 191 -14.51 -2.33 -4.86
CA GLU A 191 -14.88 -0.93 -5.06
C GLU A 191 -13.77 -0.05 -4.46
N GLU A 192 -12.98 0.59 -5.31
CA GLU A 192 -11.89 1.48 -4.89
C GLU A 192 -12.15 2.88 -5.43
N ASN A 193 -12.31 3.84 -4.53
CA ASN A 193 -12.60 5.24 -4.86
C ASN A 193 -11.68 6.15 -4.07
N GLY A 194 -11.00 7.09 -4.73
CA GLY A 194 -10.20 8.08 -4.05
C GLY A 194 -10.34 9.47 -4.67
N PHE A 195 -10.40 10.48 -3.82
CA PHE A 195 -10.46 11.88 -4.22
C PHE A 195 -9.87 12.78 -3.15
N ALA A 196 -9.42 13.96 -3.56
CA ALA A 196 -9.05 15.05 -2.68
C ALA A 196 -9.67 16.36 -3.17
N THR A 197 -10.06 17.25 -2.27
CA THR A 197 -10.66 18.55 -2.62
C THR A 197 -10.46 19.60 -1.52
N ASN A 198 -10.39 20.86 -1.92
CA ASN A 198 -10.45 22.03 -1.03
C ASN A 198 -11.85 22.72 -1.07
N GLY A 199 -12.82 22.13 -1.77
CA GLY A 199 -14.16 22.68 -2.02
C GLY A 199 -14.33 23.39 -3.37
N THR A 200 -13.24 23.82 -4.00
CA THR A 200 -13.24 24.46 -5.32
C THR A 200 -12.61 23.55 -6.37
N ASP A 201 -11.43 23.05 -6.06
CA ASP A 201 -10.62 22.19 -6.92
C ASP A 201 -10.70 20.74 -6.43
N SER A 202 -10.40 19.80 -7.33
CA SER A 202 -10.39 18.38 -6.98
C SER A 202 -9.30 17.60 -7.71
N VAL A 203 -8.74 16.62 -6.99
CA VAL A 203 -7.82 15.63 -7.52
C VAL A 203 -8.47 14.27 -7.35
N THR A 204 -8.65 13.53 -8.44
CA THR A 204 -9.14 12.14 -8.37
C THR A 204 -7.97 11.18 -8.29
N ILE A 205 -8.09 10.16 -7.44
CA ILE A 205 -7.05 9.17 -7.16
C ILE A 205 -7.48 7.83 -7.73
N TYR A 206 -6.81 7.37 -8.78
CA TYR A 206 -7.10 6.11 -9.44
C TYR A 206 -6.07 5.04 -9.09
N PRO A 207 -6.48 3.82 -8.68
CA PRO A 207 -5.54 2.73 -8.47
C PRO A 207 -4.97 2.25 -9.81
N VAL A 208 -3.66 2.06 -9.86
CA VAL A 208 -2.97 1.47 -11.00
C VAL A 208 -2.66 0.02 -10.68
N ARG A 209 -3.22 -0.90 -11.47
CA ARG A 209 -3.03 -2.35 -11.30
C ARG A 209 -2.35 -2.94 -12.52
N VAL A 210 -1.24 -3.65 -12.34
CA VAL A 210 -0.50 -4.26 -13.46
C VAL A 210 -0.74 -5.77 -13.52
N LYS A 211 -1.00 -6.28 -14.74
CA LYS A 211 -0.86 -7.72 -15.09
C LYS A 211 0.51 -8.02 -15.67
N GLU A 212 1.15 -7.04 -16.27
CA GLU A 212 2.39 -7.19 -17.01
C GLU A 212 3.50 -6.50 -16.23
N MET A 213 4.61 -7.21 -16.05
CA MET A 213 5.80 -6.73 -15.35
C MET A 213 7.00 -6.82 -16.27
N THR A 214 8.00 -5.99 -16.04
CA THR A 214 9.31 -6.16 -16.70
C THR A 214 10.20 -7.00 -15.79
N LEU A 215 10.57 -8.20 -16.24
CA LEU A 215 11.46 -9.13 -15.53
C LEU A 215 12.93 -8.73 -15.70
N LYS A 216 13.81 -9.39 -14.92
CA LYS A 216 15.26 -9.16 -14.80
C LYS A 216 16.05 -9.03 -16.12
N ASN A 217 15.53 -9.54 -17.23
CA ASN A 217 16.18 -9.57 -18.54
C ASN A 217 15.55 -8.59 -19.56
N GLY A 218 14.71 -7.67 -19.10
CA GLY A 218 13.94 -6.77 -19.98
C GLY A 218 12.78 -7.47 -20.69
N LYS A 219 12.55 -8.77 -20.47
CA LYS A 219 11.36 -9.46 -21.01
C LYS A 219 10.14 -9.12 -20.17
N GLN A 220 9.03 -8.95 -20.85
CA GLN A 220 7.73 -8.82 -20.19
C GLN A 220 7.30 -10.17 -19.61
N GLY A 221 6.94 -10.17 -18.34
CA GLY A 221 6.30 -11.27 -17.63
C GLY A 221 4.84 -10.96 -17.36
N LYS A 222 3.98 -11.97 -17.39
CA LYS A 222 2.58 -11.84 -16.98
C LYS A 222 2.40 -12.43 -15.59
N LEU A 223 1.83 -11.64 -14.69
CA LEU A 223 1.36 -12.11 -13.40
C LEU A 223 0.07 -12.92 -13.59
N PRO A 224 -0.12 -13.97 -12.79
CA PRO A 224 -1.38 -14.73 -12.79
C PRO A 224 -2.56 -13.88 -12.28
N VAL A 225 -2.29 -12.81 -11.52
CA VAL A 225 -3.29 -11.89 -10.93
C VAL A 225 -2.85 -10.44 -11.09
N GLN A 226 -3.77 -9.46 -11.24
CA GLN A 226 -3.39 -8.04 -11.18
C GLN A 226 -2.97 -7.67 -9.76
N MET A 227 -1.85 -6.98 -9.64
CA MET A 227 -1.41 -6.43 -8.36
C MET A 227 -1.58 -4.91 -8.36
N LEU A 228 -2.07 -4.36 -7.27
CA LEU A 228 -2.00 -2.91 -7.04
C LEU A 228 -0.54 -2.51 -7.04
N SER A 229 -0.18 -1.59 -7.94
CA SER A 229 1.19 -1.17 -8.18
C SER A 229 1.42 0.30 -7.88
N GLY A 230 0.35 1.05 -7.68
CA GLY A 230 0.45 2.50 -7.53
C GLY A 230 -0.87 3.22 -7.67
N TYR A 231 -0.76 4.54 -7.86
CA TYR A 231 -1.88 5.44 -8.06
C TYR A 231 -1.60 6.48 -9.15
N GLU A 232 -2.61 6.85 -9.89
CA GLU A 232 -2.64 8.03 -10.75
C GLU A 232 -3.42 9.14 -10.05
N LEU A 233 -2.82 10.32 -9.95
CA LEU A 233 -3.50 11.53 -9.54
C LEU A 233 -3.95 12.28 -10.79
N ARG A 234 -5.25 12.59 -10.87
CA ARG A 234 -5.84 13.29 -12.00
C ARG A 234 -6.51 14.59 -11.56
N MET A 235 -6.27 15.65 -12.32
CA MET A 235 -6.85 16.97 -12.11
C MET A 235 -7.32 17.49 -13.47
N ASP A 236 -8.52 18.07 -13.53
CA ASP A 236 -9.15 18.55 -14.78
C ASP A 236 -9.18 17.51 -15.92
N GLY A 237 -9.29 16.22 -15.56
CA GLY A 237 -9.30 15.10 -16.51
C GLY A 237 -7.93 14.64 -17.01
N GLY A 238 -6.85 15.38 -16.71
CA GLY A 238 -5.47 15.02 -17.03
C GLY A 238 -4.75 14.30 -15.89
N VAL A 239 -3.81 13.41 -16.22
CA VAL A 239 -2.91 12.81 -15.21
C VAL A 239 -1.84 13.84 -14.88
N VAL A 240 -1.70 14.16 -13.58
CA VAL A 240 -0.75 15.17 -13.08
C VAL A 240 0.33 14.58 -12.18
N ALA A 241 0.10 13.39 -11.62
CA ALA A 241 1.13 12.63 -10.92
C ALA A 241 0.89 11.12 -11.00
N ILE A 242 1.96 10.34 -10.88
CA ILE A 242 1.93 8.88 -10.75
C ILE A 242 2.76 8.47 -9.55
N ILE A 243 2.20 7.63 -8.71
CA ILE A 243 2.82 7.07 -7.51
C ILE A 243 3.08 5.59 -7.80
N ASP A 244 4.33 5.19 -7.86
CA ASP A 244 4.78 3.82 -8.04
C ASP A 244 5.18 3.23 -6.68
N ASN A 245 4.35 2.34 -6.15
CA ASN A 245 4.60 1.69 -4.87
C ASN A 245 5.66 0.59 -4.98
N LEU A 246 5.88 0.02 -6.17
CA LEU A 246 6.81 -1.09 -6.38
C LEU A 246 8.27 -0.61 -6.35
N ASP A 247 8.58 0.43 -7.11
CA ASP A 247 9.92 1.04 -7.13
C ASP A 247 10.05 2.25 -6.18
N ARG A 248 8.97 2.62 -5.48
CA ARG A 248 8.92 3.80 -4.60
C ARG A 248 9.27 5.09 -5.32
N ASN A 249 8.68 5.32 -6.48
CA ASN A 249 8.89 6.54 -7.26
C ASN A 249 7.63 7.40 -7.28
N ILE A 250 7.81 8.71 -7.28
CA ILE A 250 6.76 9.68 -7.54
C ILE A 250 7.12 10.42 -8.81
N TRP A 251 6.20 10.47 -9.75
CA TRP A 251 6.29 11.27 -10.96
C TRP A 251 5.33 12.43 -10.84
N ILE A 252 5.79 13.66 -11.03
CA ILE A 252 4.94 14.86 -11.06
C ILE A 252 5.14 15.57 -12.39
N TYR A 253 4.05 15.98 -13.02
CA TYR A 253 4.08 16.73 -14.28
C TYR A 253 4.79 18.08 -14.09
N ASN A 254 5.68 18.43 -15.01
CA ASN A 254 6.60 19.55 -14.85
C ASN A 254 5.92 20.91 -15.00
N ASP A 255 4.94 21.01 -15.89
CA ASP A 255 4.24 22.24 -16.24
C ASP A 255 3.01 22.46 -15.34
N ILE A 256 3.29 22.56 -14.04
CA ILE A 256 2.33 22.82 -12.96
C ILE A 256 2.99 23.81 -12.00
N ASP A 257 2.21 24.73 -11.44
CA ASP A 257 2.71 25.71 -10.47
C ASP A 257 3.29 25.04 -9.21
N GLU A 258 4.18 25.75 -8.52
CA GLU A 258 4.91 25.19 -7.38
C GLU A 258 4.01 24.81 -6.19
N ASP A 259 2.89 25.51 -5.99
CA ASP A 259 1.95 25.21 -4.89
C ASP A 259 1.25 23.89 -5.16
N THR A 260 0.74 23.72 -6.38
CA THR A 260 0.12 22.48 -6.82
C THR A 260 1.13 21.33 -6.84
N GLN A 261 2.38 21.56 -7.25
CA GLN A 261 3.42 20.53 -7.17
C GLN A 261 3.69 20.08 -5.73
N LEU A 262 3.75 21.01 -4.76
CA LEU A 262 3.91 20.67 -3.35
C LEU A 262 2.69 19.93 -2.79
N LEU A 263 1.49 20.32 -3.21
CA LEU A 263 0.25 19.62 -2.86
C LEU A 263 0.25 18.18 -3.38
N LEU A 264 0.56 17.96 -4.66
CA LEU A 264 0.64 16.62 -5.27
C LEU A 264 1.72 15.78 -4.60
N ALA A 265 2.87 16.38 -4.26
CA ALA A 265 3.92 15.74 -3.49
C ALA A 265 3.43 15.30 -2.09
N ALA A 266 2.65 16.15 -1.40
CA ALA A 266 2.07 15.85 -0.09
C ALA A 266 1.01 14.74 -0.15
N MET A 267 0.16 14.73 -1.17
CA MET A 267 -0.80 13.64 -1.41
C MET A 267 -0.07 12.32 -1.67
N ALA A 268 0.94 12.34 -2.53
CA ALA A 268 1.75 11.17 -2.86
C ALA A 268 2.48 10.61 -1.64
N SER A 269 3.13 11.47 -0.85
CA SER A 269 3.82 11.04 0.37
C SER A 269 2.85 10.47 1.40
N ALA A 270 1.66 11.06 1.54
CA ALA A 270 0.63 10.55 2.45
C ALA A 270 0.16 9.15 2.04
N LEU A 271 -0.03 8.91 0.74
CA LEU A 271 -0.40 7.59 0.20
C LEU A 271 0.70 6.54 0.38
N MET A 272 1.98 6.91 0.27
CA MET A 272 3.11 5.99 0.45
C MET A 272 3.46 5.72 1.91
N LEU A 273 3.09 6.59 2.84
CA LEU A 273 3.33 6.41 4.28
C LEU A 273 2.27 5.53 4.97
N ARG A 274 1.28 5.06 4.22
CA ARG A 274 0.24 4.16 4.69
C ARG A 274 0.83 2.83 5.13
N ARG A 275 0.18 2.17 6.09
CA ARG A 275 0.69 0.92 6.66
C ARG A 275 -0.36 -0.18 6.74
N VAL A 276 -1.61 0.20 7.01
CA VAL A 276 -2.69 -0.76 7.26
C VAL A 276 -3.11 -1.45 5.95
N HIS A 277 -2.95 -0.78 4.82
CA HIS A 277 -3.24 -1.31 3.50
C HIS A 277 -2.26 -2.41 3.04
N ASP A 278 -0.97 -2.29 3.41
CA ASP A 278 0.11 -3.11 2.86
C ASP A 278 0.29 -4.44 3.61
N GLU A 279 -0.41 -4.64 4.73
CA GLU A 279 -0.48 -5.93 5.44
C GLU A 279 -1.40 -6.89 4.66
N VAL A 280 -0.83 -7.52 3.63
CA VAL A 280 -1.32 -8.77 3.06
C VAL A 280 -0.94 -9.88 4.03
N GLU A 281 -1.89 -10.33 4.84
CA GLU A 281 -1.81 -11.60 5.57
C GLU A 281 -2.14 -12.78 4.65
#